data_AF-A0A7J9RFY4-F1
#
_entry.id   AF-A0A7J9RFY4-F1
#
_cell.length_a   1.000
_cell.length_b   1.000
_cell.length_c   1.000
_cell.angle_alpha   90.00
_cell.angle_beta   90.00
_cell.angle_gamma   90.00
#
_symmetry.space_group_name_H-M   'P 1'
#
loop_
_entity.id
_entity.type
_entity.pdbx_description
1 polymer ?
#
loop_
_entity_poly.entity_id
_entity_poly.type
_entity_poly.pdbx_seq_one_letter_code
_entity_poly.pdbx_strand_id
1 'polypeptide(L)'
;MAFSSGNPALNPRYFQGGLATERMTLDGTVNKTLALLGLVSIAAMFSYSIAVDNPGLSGILIIGGGIGGFALAMVVMFIRPNNPQLLMTMYALLEGIFIGAFSFIIENYYLGGTEGVILQALVGTVAVFLTMLTVYRFRLIKPTEKYILVVVSMAGAIMIVYAFNFIFSLFGGSIPFLHSSGPIGIGISVVFTAVAALFLIIDFGMIENGVKYGAPKNMEWYGAFGLVLTLVWLYIEMLKLIAKLRD
;
A
#
# COMPACT_ATOMS: atom_id res chain seq x y z
N MET A 1 27.29 42.88 5.82
CA MET A 1 28.70 42.77 5.39
C MET A 1 28.89 41.37 4.81
N ALA A 2 29.18 41.25 3.53
CA ALA A 2 29.36 39.95 2.88
C ALA A 2 30.80 39.48 3.10
N PHE A 3 30.99 38.41 3.87
CA PHE A 3 32.29 37.76 4.01
C PHE A 3 32.57 36.97 2.74
N SER A 4 33.55 37.41 1.92
CA SER A 4 34.02 36.65 0.76
C SER A 4 35.31 35.94 1.14
N SER A 5 35.22 34.62 1.38
CA SER A 5 36.38 33.75 1.56
C SER A 5 36.78 33.15 0.21
N GLY A 6 38.07 33.21 -0.15
CA GLY A 6 38.63 32.58 -1.36
C GLY A 6 38.77 31.06 -1.27
N ASN A 7 38.23 30.44 -0.21
CA ASN A 7 38.23 28.99 -0.04
C ASN A 7 37.02 28.36 -0.77
N PRO A 8 37.24 27.51 -1.80
CA PRO A 8 36.14 26.88 -2.54
C PRO A 8 35.24 26.00 -1.68
N ALA A 9 35.69 25.53 -0.50
CA ALA A 9 34.87 24.79 0.46
C ALA A 9 33.97 25.68 1.34
N LEU A 10 34.26 26.99 1.45
CA LEU A 10 33.53 27.95 2.32
C LEU A 10 32.86 29.04 1.48
N ASN A 11 32.22 28.64 0.39
CA ASN A 11 31.51 29.58 -0.48
C ASN A 11 30.28 30.14 0.25
N PRO A 12 30.16 31.46 0.44
CA PRO A 12 29.04 32.10 1.15
C PRO A 12 27.66 31.78 0.54
N ARG A 13 27.62 31.34 -0.72
CA ARG A 13 26.39 30.85 -1.37
C ARG A 13 25.78 29.62 -0.70
N TYR A 14 26.57 28.75 -0.06
CA TYR A 14 26.04 27.61 0.71
C TYR A 14 25.51 28.01 2.09
N PHE A 15 25.90 29.20 2.57
CA PHE A 15 25.51 29.75 3.87
C PHE A 15 24.41 30.83 3.76
N GLN A 16 24.04 31.21 2.54
CA GLN A 16 22.86 32.05 2.30
C GLN A 16 21.61 31.18 2.41
N GLY A 17 21.01 31.17 3.60
CA GLY A 17 19.67 30.66 3.82
C GLY A 17 18.66 31.45 2.99
N GLY A 18 18.26 30.88 1.85
CA GLY A 18 17.11 31.29 1.06
C GLY A 18 16.09 30.17 1.06
N LEU A 19 14.94 30.41 1.71
CA LEU A 19 13.76 29.55 1.83
C LEU A 19 13.17 29.16 0.45
N ALA A 20 13.83 28.29 -0.29
CA ALA A 20 13.16 27.41 -1.24
C ALA A 20 12.96 26.07 -0.54
N THR A 21 12.08 26.04 0.48
CA THR A 21 11.54 24.75 0.94
C THR A 21 10.81 24.20 -0.28
N GLU A 22 11.46 23.29 -1.00
CA GLU A 22 10.85 22.67 -2.16
C GLU A 22 9.49 22.13 -1.74
N ARG A 23 8.46 22.48 -2.51
CA ARG A 23 7.08 22.14 -2.17
C ARG A 23 6.70 20.81 -2.82
N MET A 24 5.79 20.11 -2.16
CA MET A 24 5.14 18.92 -2.66
C MET A 24 4.46 19.22 -4.00
N THR A 25 4.70 18.37 -4.97
CA THR A 25 4.07 18.41 -6.30
C THR A 25 3.25 17.15 -6.53
N LEU A 26 2.20 17.26 -7.35
CA LEU A 26 1.42 16.09 -7.78
C LEU A 26 2.32 15.14 -8.58
N ASP A 27 3.05 15.68 -9.56
CA ASP A 27 3.94 14.89 -10.42
C ASP A 27 5.05 14.18 -9.62
N GLY A 28 5.62 14.84 -8.61
CA GLY A 28 6.60 14.24 -7.71
C GLY A 28 6.02 13.09 -6.89
N THR A 29 4.79 13.24 -6.40
CA THR A 29 4.07 12.18 -5.67
C THR A 29 3.75 10.99 -6.58
N VAL A 30 3.27 11.25 -7.80
CA VAL A 30 2.98 10.21 -8.81
C VAL A 30 4.24 9.44 -9.18
N ASN A 31 5.34 10.13 -9.50
CA ASN A 31 6.60 9.50 -9.87
C ASN A 31 7.16 8.63 -8.73
N LYS A 32 7.07 9.10 -7.47
CA LYS A 32 7.48 8.31 -6.30
C LYS A 32 6.57 7.09 -6.08
N THR A 33 5.27 7.25 -6.30
CA THR A 33 4.31 6.13 -6.22
C THR A 33 4.65 5.06 -7.24
N LEU A 34 4.88 5.45 -8.50
CA LEU A 34 5.27 4.52 -9.57
C LEU A 34 6.61 3.83 -9.27
N ALA A 35 7.59 4.56 -8.73
CA ALA A 35 8.87 3.98 -8.33
C ALA A 35 8.70 2.93 -7.21
N LEU A 36 7.90 3.25 -6.18
CA LEU A 36 7.61 2.31 -5.09
C LEU A 36 6.83 1.08 -5.58
N LEU A 37 5.80 1.27 -6.43
CA LEU A 37 5.06 0.16 -7.03
C LEU A 37 5.94 -0.73 -7.92
N GLY A 38 6.87 -0.12 -8.67
CA GLY A 38 7.87 -0.86 -9.45
C GLY A 38 8.75 -1.74 -8.55
N LEU A 39 9.20 -1.20 -7.41
CA LEU A 39 9.97 -1.97 -6.43
C LEU A 39 9.15 -3.10 -5.79
N VAL A 40 7.90 -2.83 -5.40
CA VAL A 40 6.97 -3.86 -4.90
C VAL A 40 6.83 -4.97 -5.93
N SER A 41 6.64 -4.62 -7.20
CA SER A 41 6.45 -5.60 -8.29
C SER A 41 7.68 -6.47 -8.50
N ILE A 42 8.88 -5.90 -8.52
CA ILE A 42 10.15 -6.64 -8.66
C ILE A 42 10.34 -7.59 -7.48
N ALA A 43 10.15 -7.09 -6.26
CA ALA A 43 10.27 -7.91 -5.05
C ALA A 43 9.22 -9.02 -4.98
N ALA A 44 7.99 -8.77 -5.45
CA ALA A 44 6.94 -9.77 -5.55
C ALA A 44 7.27 -10.88 -6.55
N MET A 45 7.78 -10.54 -7.74
CA MET A 45 8.23 -11.53 -8.72
C MET A 45 9.37 -12.40 -8.16
N PHE A 46 10.34 -11.77 -7.51
CA PHE A 46 11.47 -12.48 -6.90
C PHE A 46 11.00 -13.44 -5.79
N SER A 47 10.13 -12.96 -4.90
CA SER A 47 9.59 -13.80 -3.83
C SER A 47 8.69 -14.91 -4.35
N TYR A 48 7.92 -14.68 -5.41
CA TYR A 48 7.11 -15.72 -6.05
C TYR A 48 8.01 -16.82 -6.64
N SER A 49 9.08 -16.46 -7.35
CA SER A 49 10.06 -17.43 -7.89
C SER A 49 10.66 -18.30 -6.79
N ILE A 50 11.08 -17.70 -5.67
CA ILE A 50 11.62 -18.46 -4.53
C ILE A 50 10.56 -19.41 -3.94
N ALA A 51 9.31 -18.96 -3.84
CA ALA A 51 8.22 -19.77 -3.31
C ALA A 51 7.88 -20.96 -4.22
N VAL A 52 7.99 -20.80 -5.54
CA VAL A 52 7.85 -21.90 -6.51
C VAL A 52 8.95 -22.93 -6.35
N ASP A 53 10.21 -22.50 -6.26
CA ASP A 53 11.35 -23.40 -6.12
C ASP A 53 11.38 -24.10 -4.74
N ASN A 54 10.95 -23.39 -3.69
CA ASN A 54 10.98 -23.87 -2.32
C ASN A 54 9.67 -23.54 -1.59
N PRO A 55 8.61 -24.36 -1.75
CA PRO A 55 7.31 -24.12 -1.14
C PRO A 55 7.36 -24.00 0.40
N GLY A 56 8.32 -24.66 1.06
CA GLY A 56 8.52 -24.57 2.50
C GLY A 56 8.99 -23.20 3.01
N LEU A 57 9.59 -22.36 2.14
CA LEU A 57 10.01 -21.01 2.50
C LEU A 57 8.87 -19.98 2.41
N SER A 58 7.76 -20.30 1.73
CA SER A 58 6.63 -19.38 1.53
C SER A 58 6.07 -18.85 2.85
N GLY A 59 5.91 -19.70 3.86
CA GLY A 59 5.43 -19.29 5.19
C GLY A 59 6.39 -18.33 5.90
N ILE A 60 7.70 -18.54 5.78
CA ILE A 60 8.72 -17.66 6.37
C ILE A 60 8.72 -16.31 5.64
N LEU A 61 8.56 -16.29 4.32
CA LEU A 61 8.49 -15.06 3.53
C LEU A 61 7.24 -14.24 3.84
N ILE A 62 6.09 -14.89 4.07
CA ILE A 62 4.86 -14.21 4.48
C ILE A 62 5.00 -13.63 5.88
N ILE A 63 5.49 -14.41 6.85
CA ILE A 63 5.65 -13.92 8.22
C ILE A 63 6.73 -12.82 8.27
N GLY A 64 7.87 -13.03 7.61
CA GLY A 64 8.98 -12.08 7.58
C GLY A 64 8.64 -10.79 6.83
N GLY A 65 8.03 -10.90 5.65
CA GLY A 65 7.59 -9.77 4.84
C GLY A 65 6.42 -9.03 5.48
N GLY A 66 5.41 -9.75 6.01
CA GLY A 66 4.23 -9.17 6.62
C GLY A 66 4.52 -8.48 7.96
N ILE A 67 5.26 -9.14 8.87
CA ILE A 67 5.65 -8.54 10.15
C ILE A 67 6.67 -7.42 9.92
N GLY A 68 7.65 -7.64 9.02
CA GLY A 68 8.65 -6.63 8.70
C GLY A 68 8.05 -5.38 8.04
N GLY A 69 7.12 -5.58 7.10
CA GLY A 69 6.34 -4.50 6.47
C GLY A 69 5.50 -3.76 7.51
N PHE A 70 4.74 -4.48 8.34
CA PHE A 70 3.93 -3.87 9.40
C PHE A 70 4.78 -3.07 10.41
N ALA A 71 5.91 -3.62 10.86
CA ALA A 71 6.81 -2.94 11.77
C ALA A 71 7.39 -1.65 11.15
N LEU A 72 7.82 -1.70 9.89
CA LEU A 72 8.29 -0.50 9.18
C LEU A 72 7.18 0.52 8.99
N ALA A 73 5.96 0.09 8.66
CA ALA A 73 4.82 0.98 8.54
C ALA A 73 4.54 1.72 9.86
N MET A 74 4.58 0.99 10.98
CA MET A 74 4.44 1.58 12.32
C MET A 74 5.58 2.57 12.62
N VAL A 75 6.83 2.21 12.34
CA VAL A 75 7.99 3.10 12.51
C VAL A 75 7.82 4.39 11.71
N VAL A 76 7.41 4.30 10.45
CA VAL A 76 7.17 5.47 9.59
C VAL A 76 6.04 6.34 10.13
N MET A 77 4.96 5.72 10.61
CA MET A 77 3.80 6.42 11.17
C MET A 77 4.11 7.19 12.47
N PHE A 78 4.90 6.60 13.38
CA PHE A 78 5.21 7.20 14.68
C PHE A 78 6.41 8.15 14.62
N ILE A 79 7.49 7.78 13.93
CA ILE A 79 8.76 8.54 13.97
C ILE A 79 8.72 9.72 12.99
N ARG A 80 7.94 9.64 11.90
CA ARG A 80 7.87 10.65 10.83
C ARG A 80 9.23 11.27 10.46
N PRO A 81 10.19 10.44 10.00
CA PRO A 81 11.54 10.90 9.73
C PRO A 81 11.61 11.95 8.62
N ASN A 82 12.58 12.86 8.75
CA ASN A 82 12.85 13.90 7.76
C ASN A 82 13.31 13.33 6.41
N ASN A 83 13.97 12.16 6.42
CA ASN A 83 14.42 11.42 5.23
C ASN A 83 13.60 10.12 5.06
N PRO A 84 12.36 10.20 4.54
CA PRO A 84 11.46 9.05 4.45
C PRO A 84 11.83 8.03 3.37
N GLN A 85 12.68 8.42 2.40
CA GLN A 85 13.00 7.63 1.21
C GLN A 85 13.51 6.22 1.52
N LEU A 86 14.49 6.10 2.43
CA LEU A 86 15.10 4.80 2.74
C LEU A 86 14.07 3.83 3.33
N LEU A 87 13.32 4.30 4.32
CA LEU A 87 12.33 3.49 5.04
C LEU A 87 11.18 3.06 4.12
N MET A 88 10.68 3.95 3.26
CA MET A 88 9.58 3.63 2.35
C MET A 88 10.03 2.71 1.21
N THR A 89 11.28 2.82 0.76
CA THR A 89 11.88 1.87 -0.20
C THR A 89 12.03 0.48 0.43
N MET A 90 12.52 0.41 1.67
CA MET A 90 12.61 -0.86 2.40
C MET A 90 11.23 -1.48 2.64
N TYR A 91 10.24 -0.64 2.99
CA TYR A 91 8.85 -1.07 3.12
C TYR A 91 8.32 -1.66 1.81
N ALA A 92 8.50 -0.98 0.68
CA ALA A 92 8.07 -1.47 -0.63
C ALA A 92 8.68 -2.84 -0.97
N LEU A 93 9.95 -3.07 -0.62
CA LEU A 93 10.59 -4.37 -0.83
C LEU A 93 9.99 -5.46 0.07
N LEU A 94 9.79 -5.18 1.36
CA LEU A 94 9.21 -6.16 2.30
C LEU A 94 7.76 -6.49 1.95
N GLU A 95 6.97 -5.49 1.55
CA GLU A 95 5.61 -5.71 1.05
C GLU A 95 5.61 -6.52 -0.25
N GLY A 96 6.50 -6.22 -1.19
CA GLY A 96 6.63 -7.03 -2.40
C GLY A 96 6.88 -8.49 -2.06
N ILE A 97 7.80 -8.77 -1.13
CA ILE A 97 8.08 -10.13 -0.65
C ILE A 97 6.83 -10.78 -0.05
N PHE A 98 6.12 -10.06 0.83
CA PHE A 98 4.88 -10.54 1.43
C PHE A 98 3.83 -10.90 0.36
N ILE A 99 3.55 -9.98 -0.56
CA ILE A 99 2.53 -10.14 -1.61
C ILE A 99 2.89 -11.28 -2.56
N GLY A 100 4.16 -11.42 -2.94
CA GLY A 100 4.62 -12.49 -3.82
C GLY A 100 4.41 -13.87 -3.22
N ALA A 101 4.84 -14.06 -1.97
CA ALA A 101 4.63 -15.31 -1.25
C ALA A 101 3.14 -15.57 -0.94
N PHE A 102 2.38 -14.54 -0.59
CA PHE A 102 0.94 -14.65 -0.34
C PHE A 102 0.17 -15.06 -1.60
N SER A 103 0.54 -14.49 -2.75
CA SER A 103 -0.06 -14.84 -4.04
C SER A 103 0.21 -16.30 -4.41
N PHE A 104 1.45 -16.78 -4.18
CA PHE A 104 1.80 -18.19 -4.37
C PHE A 104 0.94 -19.13 -3.49
N ILE A 105 0.71 -18.78 -2.22
CA ILE A 105 -0.11 -19.62 -1.33
C ILE A 105 -1.55 -19.70 -1.82
N ILE A 106 -2.15 -18.59 -2.24
CA ILE A 106 -3.53 -18.59 -2.76
C ILE A 106 -3.63 -19.46 -4.02
N GLU A 107 -2.69 -19.32 -4.95
CA GLU A 107 -2.74 -20.07 -6.21
C GLU A 107 -2.54 -21.58 -6.01
N ASN A 108 -1.60 -21.98 -5.15
CA ASN A 108 -1.25 -23.39 -4.95
C ASN A 108 -2.13 -24.11 -3.93
N TYR A 109 -2.41 -23.49 -2.78
CA TYR A 109 -3.17 -24.13 -1.71
C TYR A 109 -4.67 -23.93 -1.81
N TYR A 110 -5.14 -22.79 -2.34
CA TYR A 110 -6.58 -22.50 -2.42
C TYR A 110 -7.18 -22.94 -3.77
N LEU A 111 -6.43 -22.83 -4.88
CA LEU A 111 -6.93 -23.06 -6.25
C LEU A 111 -6.33 -24.28 -6.95
N GLY A 112 -5.53 -25.09 -6.24
CA GLY A 112 -4.94 -26.32 -6.77
C GLY A 112 -4.01 -26.13 -7.98
N GLY A 113 -3.35 -24.97 -8.10
CA GLY A 113 -2.43 -24.66 -9.21
C GLY A 113 -3.10 -24.01 -10.42
N THR A 114 -4.29 -23.43 -10.26
CA THR A 114 -4.96 -22.76 -11.38
C THR A 114 -4.33 -21.40 -11.68
N GLU A 115 -3.47 -21.38 -12.69
CA GLU A 115 -2.76 -20.18 -13.12
C GLU A 115 -3.70 -19.05 -13.57
N GLY A 116 -3.32 -17.81 -13.25
CA GLY A 116 -3.91 -16.59 -13.84
C GLY A 116 -4.78 -15.74 -12.91
N VAL A 117 -5.00 -16.16 -11.66
CA VAL A 117 -5.72 -15.32 -10.67
C VAL A 117 -4.96 -14.05 -10.34
N ILE A 118 -3.63 -14.15 -10.28
CA ILE A 118 -2.74 -13.02 -10.01
C ILE A 118 -2.92 -11.92 -11.07
N LEU A 119 -2.89 -12.30 -12.36
CA LEU A 119 -3.05 -11.35 -13.45
C LEU A 119 -4.44 -10.70 -13.46
N GLN A 120 -5.49 -11.49 -13.20
CA GLN A 120 -6.86 -10.96 -13.10
C GLN A 120 -7.02 -9.98 -11.93
N ALA A 121 -6.43 -10.30 -10.77
CA ALA A 121 -6.43 -9.43 -9.61
C ALA A 121 -5.68 -8.12 -9.87
N LEU A 122 -4.53 -8.19 -10.56
CA LEU A 122 -3.75 -7.02 -10.94
C LEU A 122 -4.53 -6.12 -11.91
N VAL A 123 -5.11 -6.70 -12.96
CA VAL A 123 -5.95 -5.96 -13.92
C VAL A 123 -7.16 -5.34 -13.21
N GLY A 124 -7.82 -6.08 -12.32
CA GLY A 124 -8.95 -5.57 -11.54
C GLY A 124 -8.55 -4.42 -10.62
N THR A 125 -7.41 -4.52 -9.94
CA THR A 125 -6.87 -3.47 -9.06
C THR A 125 -6.58 -2.19 -9.85
N VAL A 126 -5.93 -2.31 -11.01
CA VAL A 126 -5.65 -1.17 -11.90
C VAL A 126 -6.95 -0.56 -12.44
N ALA A 127 -7.91 -1.38 -12.84
CA ALA A 127 -9.21 -0.91 -13.32
C ALA A 127 -9.97 -0.12 -12.23
N VAL A 128 -10.00 -0.64 -10.99
CA VAL A 128 -10.62 0.06 -9.85
C VAL A 128 -9.88 1.35 -9.54
N PHE A 129 -8.55 1.33 -9.49
CA PHE A 129 -7.75 2.52 -9.25
C PHE A 129 -8.02 3.61 -10.29
N LEU A 130 -7.98 3.29 -11.59
CA LEU A 130 -8.25 4.24 -12.66
C LEU A 130 -9.69 4.77 -12.62
N THR A 131 -10.65 3.92 -12.28
CA THR A 131 -12.05 4.32 -12.13
C THR A 131 -12.20 5.31 -10.97
N MET A 132 -11.64 4.99 -9.80
CA MET A 132 -11.70 5.87 -8.63
C MET A 132 -10.95 7.18 -8.85
N LEU A 133 -9.80 7.13 -9.53
CA LEU A 133 -9.06 8.33 -9.93
C LEU A 133 -9.89 9.22 -10.86
N THR A 134 -10.60 8.62 -11.80
CA THR A 134 -11.49 9.34 -12.74
C THR A 134 -12.67 9.97 -12.01
N VAL A 135 -13.32 9.21 -11.12
CA VAL A 135 -14.42 9.69 -10.25
C VAL A 135 -13.96 10.87 -9.38
N TYR A 136 -12.76 10.78 -8.81
CA TYR A 136 -12.14 11.85 -8.02
C TYR A 136 -11.83 13.08 -8.88
N ARG A 137 -11.21 12.88 -10.05
CA ARG A 137 -10.82 13.96 -10.97
C ARG A 137 -12.02 14.76 -11.47
N PHE A 138 -13.13 14.09 -11.77
CA PHE A 138 -14.40 14.76 -12.13
C PHE A 138 -15.12 15.37 -10.91
N ARG A 139 -14.58 15.21 -9.70
CA ARG A 139 -15.15 15.70 -8.45
C ARG A 139 -16.58 15.20 -8.20
N LEU A 140 -16.90 14.01 -8.74
CA LEU A 140 -18.18 13.34 -8.52
C LEU A 140 -18.33 12.94 -7.05
N ILE A 141 -17.23 12.48 -6.45
CA ILE A 141 -17.13 12.17 -5.03
C ILE A 141 -16.04 13.06 -4.43
N LYS A 142 -16.37 13.74 -3.33
CA LYS A 142 -15.44 14.60 -2.59
C LYS A 142 -15.17 14.02 -1.21
N PRO A 143 -13.91 14.00 -0.74
CA PRO A 143 -13.56 13.54 0.60
C PRO A 143 -13.97 14.58 1.64
N THR A 144 -15.26 14.58 1.99
CA THR A 144 -15.80 15.38 3.09
C THR A 144 -15.45 14.76 4.45
N GLU A 145 -15.55 15.52 5.53
CA GLU A 145 -15.30 15.01 6.89
C GLU A 145 -16.16 13.77 7.21
N LYS A 146 -17.45 13.80 6.82
CA LYS A 146 -18.36 12.66 6.99
C LYS A 146 -17.93 11.45 6.17
N TYR A 147 -17.48 11.66 4.94
CA TYR A 147 -16.95 10.59 4.08
C TYR A 147 -15.72 9.93 4.72
N ILE A 148 -14.77 10.74 5.18
CA ILE A 148 -13.56 10.25 5.84
C ILE A 148 -13.92 9.44 7.08
N LEU A 149 -14.81 9.96 7.94
CA LEU A 149 -15.23 9.26 9.16
C LEU A 149 -15.87 7.89 8.87
N VAL A 150 -16.77 7.84 7.88
CA VAL A 150 -17.45 6.59 7.49
C VAL A 150 -16.46 5.58 6.91
N VAL A 151 -15.62 5.99 5.96
CA VAL A 151 -14.67 5.07 5.31
C VAL A 151 -13.56 4.62 6.26
N VAL A 152 -13.02 5.51 7.10
CA VAL A 152 -12.00 5.14 8.10
C VAL A 152 -12.58 4.23 9.18
N SER A 153 -13.83 4.44 9.61
CA SER A 153 -14.49 3.53 10.56
C SER A 153 -14.76 2.15 9.97
N MET A 154 -15.18 2.08 8.69
CA MET A 154 -15.30 0.81 7.97
C MET A 154 -13.95 0.10 7.85
N ALA A 155 -12.90 0.81 7.43
CA ALA A 155 -11.55 0.26 7.35
C ALA A 155 -11.07 -0.23 8.73
N GLY A 156 -11.29 0.55 9.78
CA GLY A 156 -10.98 0.16 11.16
C GLY A 156 -11.71 -1.13 11.60
N ALA A 157 -12.99 -1.26 11.27
CA ALA A 157 -13.75 -2.47 11.54
C ALA A 157 -13.17 -3.71 10.82
N ILE A 158 -12.79 -3.56 9.55
CA ILE A 158 -12.13 -4.63 8.77
C ILE A 158 -10.82 -5.05 9.42
N MET A 159 -9.99 -4.07 9.82
CA MET A 159 -8.71 -4.34 10.48
C MET A 159 -8.89 -5.06 11.83
N ILE A 160 -9.92 -4.70 12.60
CA ILE A 160 -10.26 -5.40 13.85
C ILE A 160 -10.64 -6.86 13.56
N VAL A 161 -11.45 -7.10 12.53
CA VAL A 161 -11.83 -8.46 12.11
C VAL A 161 -10.60 -9.28 11.72
N TYR A 162 -9.65 -8.68 11.00
CA TYR A 162 -8.38 -9.32 10.67
C TYR A 162 -7.50 -9.60 11.89
N ALA A 163 -7.44 -8.67 12.84
CA ALA A 163 -6.71 -8.87 14.08
C ALA A 163 -7.29 -10.02 14.91
N PHE A 164 -8.63 -10.10 15.02
CA PHE A 164 -9.28 -11.24 15.66
C PHE A 164 -8.94 -12.55 14.93
N ASN A 165 -9.08 -12.60 13.61
CA ASN A 165 -8.75 -13.79 12.84
C ASN A 165 -7.30 -14.24 13.08
N PHE A 166 -6.35 -13.30 13.10
CA PHE A 166 -4.95 -13.59 13.41
C PHE A 166 -4.77 -14.18 14.81
N ILE A 167 -5.38 -13.59 15.84
CA ILE A 167 -5.30 -14.10 17.22
C ILE A 167 -5.91 -15.50 17.32
N PHE A 168 -7.09 -15.73 16.75
CA PHE A 168 -7.73 -17.05 16.75
C PHE A 168 -6.89 -18.10 16.03
N SER A 169 -6.23 -17.73 14.94
CA SER A 169 -5.34 -18.64 14.19
C SER A 169 -4.16 -19.14 15.02
N LEU A 170 -3.68 -18.36 16.00
CA LEU A 170 -2.62 -18.78 16.93
C LEU A 170 -3.08 -19.87 17.91
N PHE A 171 -4.38 -19.97 18.18
CA PHE A 171 -4.98 -20.98 19.06
C PHE A 171 -5.57 -22.17 18.28
N GLY A 172 -5.27 -22.28 16.98
CA GLY A 172 -5.78 -23.35 16.11
C GLY A 172 -7.26 -23.19 15.71
N GLY A 173 -7.88 -22.05 16.00
CA GLY A 173 -9.22 -21.70 15.53
C GLY A 173 -9.16 -20.87 14.25
N SER A 174 -10.12 -21.05 13.35
CA SER A 174 -10.31 -20.16 12.20
C SER A 174 -11.73 -19.59 12.21
N ILE A 175 -11.89 -18.33 11.80
CA ILE A 175 -13.24 -17.76 11.65
C ILE A 175 -13.86 -18.37 10.38
N PRO A 176 -14.95 -19.17 10.49
CA PRO A 176 -15.46 -19.96 9.36
C PRO A 176 -15.92 -19.09 8.18
N PHE A 177 -16.49 -17.92 8.47
CA PHE A 177 -17.10 -17.05 7.45
C PHE A 177 -16.10 -16.24 6.61
N LEU A 178 -14.85 -16.04 7.08
CA LEU A 178 -13.85 -15.29 6.32
C LEU A 178 -13.21 -16.13 5.20
N HIS A 179 -13.11 -17.46 5.41
CA HIS A 179 -12.42 -18.39 4.52
C HIS A 179 -13.38 -19.25 3.70
N SER A 180 -14.67 -19.27 4.05
CA SER A 180 -15.67 -19.97 3.25
C SER A 180 -15.86 -19.30 1.89
N SER A 181 -15.85 -20.11 0.84
CA SER A 181 -16.21 -19.77 -0.56
C SER A 181 -17.73 -19.66 -0.77
N GLY A 182 -18.53 -19.81 0.29
CA GLY A 182 -19.98 -19.65 0.22
C GLY A 182 -20.43 -18.21 -0.12
N PRO A 183 -21.71 -18.01 -0.49
CA PRO A 183 -22.25 -16.71 -0.91
C PRO A 183 -21.98 -15.56 0.08
N ILE A 184 -21.96 -15.88 1.38
CA ILE A 184 -21.65 -14.92 2.46
C ILE A 184 -20.17 -14.49 2.40
N GLY A 185 -19.25 -15.42 2.16
CA GLY A 185 -17.81 -15.13 2.09
C GLY A 185 -17.43 -14.32 0.85
N ILE A 186 -18.11 -14.53 -0.27
CA ILE A 186 -17.99 -13.68 -1.47
C ILE A 186 -18.53 -12.29 -1.18
N GLY A 187 -19.72 -12.18 -0.58
CA GLY A 187 -20.33 -10.90 -0.21
C GLY A 187 -19.43 -10.05 0.70
N ILE A 188 -18.81 -10.67 1.71
CA ILE A 188 -17.85 -10.01 2.60
C ILE A 188 -16.62 -9.51 1.81
N SER A 189 -16.06 -10.34 0.93
CA SER A 189 -14.91 -9.93 0.11
C SER A 189 -15.26 -8.75 -0.81
N VAL A 190 -16.45 -8.73 -1.41
CA VAL A 190 -16.93 -7.58 -2.21
C VAL A 190 -16.99 -6.31 -1.35
N VAL A 191 -17.51 -6.40 -0.13
CA VAL A 191 -17.57 -5.26 0.80
C VAL A 191 -16.15 -4.77 1.13
N PHE A 192 -15.22 -5.66 1.43
CA PHE A 192 -13.84 -5.28 1.77
C PHE A 192 -13.13 -4.62 0.59
N THR A 193 -13.26 -5.18 -0.62
CA THR A 193 -12.77 -4.58 -1.85
C THR A 193 -13.38 -3.19 -2.08
N ALA A 194 -14.70 -3.03 -1.88
CA ALA A 194 -15.37 -1.74 -2.04
C ALA A 194 -14.86 -0.69 -1.04
N VAL A 195 -14.66 -1.08 0.23
CA VAL A 195 -14.10 -0.18 1.24
C VAL A 195 -12.66 0.22 0.91
N ALA A 196 -11.83 -0.71 0.46
CA ALA A 196 -10.47 -0.41 0.00
C ALA A 196 -10.47 0.56 -1.19
N ALA A 197 -11.38 0.37 -2.15
CA ALA A 197 -11.54 1.29 -3.29
C ALA A 197 -11.98 2.69 -2.84
N LEU A 198 -12.93 2.79 -1.90
CA LEU A 198 -13.37 4.07 -1.33
C LEU A 198 -12.24 4.79 -0.57
N PHE A 199 -11.33 4.05 0.04
CA PHE A 199 -10.18 4.63 0.74
C PHE A 199 -9.27 5.42 -0.21
N LEU A 200 -9.15 5.02 -1.48
CA LEU A 200 -8.37 5.75 -2.49
C LEU A 200 -8.83 7.22 -2.67
N ILE A 201 -10.11 7.51 -2.52
CA ILE A 201 -10.64 8.89 -2.58
C ILE A 201 -10.08 9.75 -1.45
N ILE A 202 -9.86 9.16 -0.27
CA ILE A 202 -9.22 9.83 0.86
C ILE A 202 -7.76 10.12 0.52
N ASP A 203 -7.05 9.14 -0.04
CA ASP A 203 -5.64 9.29 -0.41
C ASP A 203 -5.44 10.40 -1.45
N PHE A 204 -6.26 10.41 -2.50
CA PHE A 204 -6.24 11.47 -3.52
C PHE A 204 -6.55 12.84 -2.90
N GLY A 205 -7.53 12.89 -2.01
CA GLY A 205 -7.87 14.08 -1.21
C GLY A 205 -6.70 14.61 -0.40
N MET A 206 -6.01 13.71 0.30
CA MET A 206 -4.86 14.06 1.14
C MET A 206 -3.71 14.59 0.30
N ILE A 207 -3.44 13.98 -0.86
CA ILE A 207 -2.39 14.40 -1.79
C ILE A 207 -2.71 15.76 -2.43
N GLU A 208 -3.93 15.96 -2.95
CA GLU A 208 -4.33 17.23 -3.55
C GLU A 208 -4.29 18.37 -2.51
N ASN A 209 -4.78 18.13 -1.30
CA ASN A 209 -4.70 19.10 -0.22
C ASN A 209 -3.25 19.37 0.19
N GLY A 210 -2.40 18.35 0.29
CA GLY A 210 -0.97 18.51 0.60
C GLY A 210 -0.26 19.44 -0.39
N VAL A 211 -0.52 19.27 -1.68
CA VAL A 211 0.00 20.16 -2.73
C VAL A 211 -0.61 21.56 -2.63
N LYS A 212 -1.94 21.66 -2.46
CA LYS A 212 -2.66 22.93 -2.39
C LYS A 212 -2.21 23.82 -1.22
N TYR A 213 -1.93 23.22 -0.06
CA TYR A 213 -1.42 23.93 1.12
C TYR A 213 0.11 24.10 1.12
N GLY A 214 0.80 23.66 0.07
CA GLY A 214 2.24 23.86 -0.09
C GLY A 214 3.08 23.06 0.90
N ALA A 215 2.68 21.81 1.18
CA ALA A 215 3.42 20.89 2.05
C ALA A 215 4.89 20.73 1.59
N PRO A 216 5.83 20.43 2.50
CA PRO A 216 7.24 20.24 2.13
C PRO A 216 7.44 19.03 1.20
N LYS A 217 8.47 19.04 0.35
CA LYS A 217 8.74 17.99 -0.66
C LYS A 217 8.89 16.57 -0.11
N ASN A 218 9.30 16.43 1.15
CA ASN A 218 9.34 15.13 1.82
C ASN A 218 7.95 14.50 1.93
N MET A 219 6.86 15.28 1.95
CA MET A 219 5.48 14.78 2.00
C MET A 219 5.04 14.06 0.73
N GLU A 220 5.69 14.27 -0.42
CA GLU A 220 5.45 13.47 -1.62
C GLU A 220 5.74 11.98 -1.37
N TRP A 221 6.72 11.67 -0.53
CA TRP A 221 7.03 10.29 -0.15
C TRP A 221 5.93 9.70 0.73
N TYR A 222 5.41 10.47 1.68
CA TYR A 222 4.31 10.03 2.54
C TYR A 222 3.01 9.82 1.75
N GLY A 223 2.71 10.71 0.79
CA GLY A 223 1.57 10.54 -0.12
C GLY A 223 1.72 9.29 -1.00
N ALA A 224 2.92 9.07 -1.54
CA ALA A 224 3.21 7.87 -2.33
C ALA A 224 3.12 6.59 -1.50
N PHE A 225 3.64 6.59 -0.27
CA PHE A 225 3.56 5.48 0.66
C PHE A 225 2.10 5.16 1.02
N GLY A 226 1.29 6.16 1.35
CA GLY A 226 -0.14 5.99 1.62
C GLY A 226 -0.88 5.34 0.46
N LEU A 227 -0.65 5.83 -0.77
CA LEU A 227 -1.21 5.22 -1.98
C LEU A 227 -0.75 3.77 -2.20
N VAL A 228 0.52 3.46 -1.93
CA VAL A 228 1.02 2.09 -2.07
C VAL A 228 0.35 1.17 -1.05
N LEU A 229 0.19 1.60 0.20
CA LEU A 229 -0.54 0.83 1.22
C LEU A 229 -1.94 0.42 0.76
N THR A 230 -2.69 1.39 0.24
CA THR A 230 -4.08 1.17 -0.17
C THR A 230 -4.18 0.38 -1.47
N LEU A 231 -3.25 0.57 -2.41
CA LEU A 231 -3.16 -0.26 -3.61
C LEU A 231 -2.80 -1.72 -3.31
N VAL A 232 -1.84 -1.95 -2.41
CA VAL A 232 -1.46 -3.31 -1.97
C VAL A 232 -2.64 -3.97 -1.26
N TRP A 233 -3.32 -3.24 -0.37
CA TRP A 233 -4.49 -3.75 0.31
C TRP A 233 -5.61 -4.10 -0.68
N LEU A 234 -5.93 -3.19 -1.61
CA LEU A 234 -6.91 -3.43 -2.67
C LEU A 234 -6.55 -4.67 -3.51
N TYR A 235 -5.28 -4.85 -3.86
CA TYR A 235 -4.81 -6.03 -4.58
C TYR A 235 -5.07 -7.33 -3.82
N ILE A 236 -4.74 -7.37 -2.52
CA ILE A 236 -4.97 -8.55 -1.68
C ILE A 236 -6.46 -8.89 -1.60
N GLU A 237 -7.33 -7.87 -1.47
CA GLU A 237 -8.78 -8.11 -1.45
C GLU A 237 -9.31 -8.58 -2.81
N MET A 238 -8.82 -7.99 -3.92
CA MET A 238 -9.16 -8.45 -5.27
C MET A 238 -8.72 -9.90 -5.51
N LEU A 239 -7.51 -10.25 -5.05
CA LEU A 239 -6.98 -11.60 -5.15
C LEU A 239 -7.84 -12.60 -4.40
N LYS A 240 -8.23 -12.30 -3.15
CA LYS A 240 -9.15 -13.12 -2.35
C LYS A 240 -10.52 -13.23 -2.99
N LEU A 241 -11.06 -12.13 -3.53
CA LEU A 241 -12.37 -12.12 -4.17
C LEU A 241 -12.39 -13.03 -5.40
N ILE A 242 -11.41 -12.89 -6.29
CA ILE A 242 -11.32 -13.73 -7.49
C ILE A 242 -11.05 -15.18 -7.12
N ALA A 243 -10.20 -15.45 -6.12
CA ALA A 243 -9.98 -16.80 -5.63
C ALA A 243 -11.29 -17.46 -5.16
N LYS A 244 -12.10 -16.76 -4.34
CA LYS A 244 -13.40 -17.26 -3.88
C LYS A 244 -14.46 -17.42 -4.97
N LEU A 245 -14.35 -16.69 -6.07
CA LEU A 245 -15.25 -16.82 -7.22
C LEU A 245 -14.90 -18.03 -8.10
N ARG A 246 -13.68 -18.58 -7.96
CA ARG A 246 -13.17 -19.69 -8.76
C ARG A 246 -13.13 -21.03 -8.01
N ASP A 247 -13.20 -20.99 -6.69
CA ASP A 247 -13.33 -22.14 -5.79
C ASP A 247 -14.77 -22.68 -5.77
#